data_AF-A0A0W8E4I5-F1
#
_entry.id   AF-A0A0W8E4I5-F1
#
_cell.length_a   1.000
_cell.length_b   1.000
_cell.length_c   1.000
_cell.angle_alpha   90.00
_cell.angle_beta   90.00
_cell.angle_gamma   90.00
#
_symmetry.space_group_name_H-M   'P 1'
#
loop_
_entity.id
_entity.type
_entity.pdbx_description
1 polymer ?
#
loop_
_entity_poly.entity_id
_entity_poly.type
_entity_poly.pdbx_seq_one_letter_code
_entity_poly.pdbx_strand_id
1 'polypeptide(L)'
;MTPLLFISIVTLVLVTLVYWILNSLEKRPVDDESESRNNMQFETAQELFKYLDPQPEPEQDVLRLQADKEYVHLYWHISSDTWDSTMDKFGLKAQRNNVIIRLYDSNLSIMDIPAKDIKGGQKIKTENFQVSYAVLGIKVNEDFVPLFLSRSLE
;
A
#
# COMPACT_ATOMS: atom_id res chain seq x y z
N MET A 1 36.62 55.16 7.96
CA MET A 1 36.19 54.69 6.61
C MET A 1 36.27 53.16 6.44
N THR A 2 36.68 52.40 7.45
CA THR A 2 36.76 50.93 7.46
C THR A 2 35.45 50.15 7.65
N PRO A 3 34.41 50.62 8.38
CA PRO A 3 33.23 49.78 8.66
C PRO A 3 32.32 49.60 7.44
N LEU A 4 32.17 50.64 6.61
CA LEU A 4 31.43 50.57 5.36
C LEU A 4 32.06 49.59 4.37
N LEU A 5 33.40 49.55 4.32
CA LEU A 5 34.15 48.65 3.46
C LEU A 5 33.98 47.18 3.92
N PHE A 6 34.02 46.95 5.24
CA PHE A 6 33.75 45.62 5.80
C PHE A 6 32.34 45.12 5.49
N ILE A 7 31.32 45.96 5.70
CA ILE A 7 29.92 45.62 5.38
C ILE A 7 29.79 45.30 3.89
N SER A 8 30.36 46.13 3.02
CA SER A 8 30.31 45.92 1.56
C SER A 8 30.95 44.60 1.13
N ILE A 9 32.08 44.22 1.74
CA ILE A 9 32.75 42.94 1.45
C ILE A 9 31.87 41.76 1.89
N VAL A 10 31.34 41.82 3.12
CA VAL A 10 30.50 40.73 3.66
C VAL A 10 29.24 40.55 2.81
N THR A 11 28.59 41.64 2.39
CA THR A 11 27.41 41.58 1.52
C THR A 11 27.76 40.95 0.16
N LEU A 12 28.89 41.32 -0.44
CA LEU A 12 29.34 40.76 -1.72
C LEU A 12 29.60 39.24 -1.61
N VAL A 13 30.25 38.80 -0.53
CA VAL A 13 30.50 37.37 -0.27
C VAL A 13 29.18 36.61 -0.12
N LEU A 14 28.23 37.17 0.64
CA LEU A 14 26.92 36.54 0.86
C LEU A 14 26.15 36.37 -0.47
N VAL A 15 26.10 37.43 -1.30
CA VAL A 15 25.43 37.39 -2.60
C VAL A 15 26.08 36.35 -3.52
N THR A 16 27.41 36.27 -3.51
CA THR A 16 28.15 35.28 -4.32
C THR A 16 27.84 33.85 -3.89
N LEU A 17 27.72 33.59 -2.59
CA LEU A 17 27.43 32.27 -2.04
C LEU A 17 25.99 31.83 -2.39
N VAL A 18 25.02 32.74 -2.25
CA VAL A 18 23.62 32.49 -2.65
C VAL A 18 23.52 32.23 -4.15
N TYR A 19 24.18 33.05 -4.97
CA TYR A 19 24.24 32.85 -6.41
C TYR A 19 24.84 31.49 -6.78
N TRP A 20 25.91 31.08 -6.10
CA TRP A 20 26.55 29.79 -6.33
C TRP A 20 25.65 28.61 -5.98
N ILE A 21 24.92 28.67 -4.85
CA ILE A 21 23.95 27.64 -4.46
C ILE A 21 22.83 27.52 -5.50
N LEU A 22 22.25 28.64 -5.93
CA LEU A 22 21.16 28.64 -6.92
C LEU A 22 21.63 28.04 -8.25
N ASN A 23 22.81 28.44 -8.73
CA ASN A 23 23.37 27.89 -9.96
C ASN A 23 23.79 26.41 -9.83
N SER A 24 24.17 25.96 -8.62
CA SER A 24 24.46 24.54 -8.36
C SER A 24 23.19 23.68 -8.35
N LEU A 25 22.04 24.25 -7.98
CA LEU A 25 20.76 23.55 -7.99
C LEU A 25 20.20 23.43 -9.41
N GLU A 26 20.45 24.43 -10.26
CA GLU A 26 19.97 24.46 -11.65
C GLU A 26 20.71 23.48 -12.58
N LYS A 27 21.91 23.03 -12.19
CA LYS A 27 22.70 22.02 -12.92
C LYS A 27 22.36 20.56 -12.59
N ARG A 28 21.11 20.25 -12.22
CA ARG A 28 20.63 18.85 -12.30
C ARG A 28 20.08 18.62 -13.71
N PRO A 29 20.83 17.96 -14.62
CA PRO A 29 20.25 17.52 -15.87
C PRO A 29 19.13 16.53 -15.58
N VAL A 30 17.97 16.79 -16.18
CA VAL A 30 16.92 15.81 -16.38
C VAL A 30 17.49 14.73 -17.30
N ASP A 31 17.53 13.50 -16.76
CA ASP A 31 17.72 12.18 -17.37
C ASP A 31 18.61 12.01 -18.61
N ASP A 32 19.61 11.13 -18.45
CA ASP A 32 19.82 10.09 -19.44
C ASP A 32 20.09 8.77 -18.71
N GLU A 33 19.11 7.86 -18.80
CA GLU A 33 19.28 6.45 -18.45
C GLU A 33 20.38 5.86 -19.34
N SER A 34 21.60 5.72 -18.83
CA SER A 34 22.49 4.65 -19.32
C SER A 34 23.50 4.22 -18.25
N GLU A 35 23.33 2.96 -17.87
CA GLU A 35 24.33 2.02 -17.36
C GLU A 35 25.63 2.58 -16.75
N SER A 36 25.69 2.58 -15.42
CA SER A 36 26.91 2.15 -14.74
C SER A 36 26.55 1.39 -13.47
N ARG A 37 26.55 0.06 -13.59
CA ARG A 37 26.66 -0.86 -12.46
C ARG A 37 27.98 -0.60 -11.73
N ASN A 38 27.97 0.33 -10.80
CA ASN A 38 28.99 0.42 -9.77
C ASN A 38 28.29 0.43 -8.41
N ASN A 39 28.37 -0.73 -7.74
CA ASN A 39 28.17 -1.01 -6.32
C ASN A 39 27.85 0.17 -5.40
N MET A 40 26.72 0.83 -5.60
CA MET A 40 26.02 1.51 -4.54
C MET A 40 25.21 0.44 -3.83
N GLN A 41 25.81 -0.14 -2.79
CA GLN A 41 25.04 -0.84 -1.76
C GLN A 41 24.21 0.24 -1.05
N PHE A 42 23.06 0.56 -1.63
CA PHE A 42 21.99 1.16 -0.86
C PHE A 42 21.61 0.12 0.21
N GLU A 43 22.16 0.29 1.41
CA GLU A 43 21.52 -0.24 2.61
C GLU A 43 20.16 0.46 2.67
N THR A 44 19.18 -0.19 2.05
CA THR A 44 17.80 0.26 2.14
C THR A 44 17.46 0.19 3.61
N ALA A 45 17.22 1.37 4.21
CA ALA A 45 16.71 1.49 5.55
C ALA A 45 15.31 0.83 5.59
N GLN A 46 15.28 -0.51 5.67
CA GLN A 46 14.06 -1.30 5.84
C GLN A 46 13.28 -0.87 7.10
N GLU A 47 13.95 -0.15 7.99
CA GLU A 47 13.41 0.44 9.21
C GLU A 47 12.50 1.64 8.95
N LEU A 48 12.69 2.40 7.87
CA LEU A 48 11.79 3.50 7.50
C LEU A 48 10.49 3.00 6.84
N PHE A 49 10.51 1.82 6.22
CA PHE A 49 9.31 1.21 5.63
C PHE A 49 8.44 0.48 6.67
N LYS A 50 8.95 0.17 7.86
CA LYS A 50 8.15 -0.40 8.96
C LYS A 50 7.01 0.49 9.44
N TYR A 51 7.02 1.78 9.08
CA TYR A 51 6.02 2.75 9.51
C TYR A 51 4.96 3.08 8.44
N LEU A 52 5.06 2.50 7.22
CA LEU A 52 4.19 2.87 6.10
C LEU A 52 3.02 1.92 5.88
N ASP A 53 3.07 0.70 6.41
CA ASP A 53 1.93 -0.20 6.40
C ASP A 53 1.52 -0.51 7.84
N PRO A 54 0.27 -0.23 8.26
CA PRO A 54 -0.24 -0.80 9.48
C PRO A 54 -0.38 -2.30 9.24
N GLN A 55 0.68 -3.09 9.43
CA GLN A 55 0.55 -4.53 9.58
C GLN A 55 -0.44 -4.73 10.73
N PRO A 56 -1.66 -5.23 10.47
CA PRO A 56 -2.52 -5.62 11.57
C PRO A 56 -1.78 -6.70 12.35
N GLU A 57 -1.88 -6.60 13.67
CA GLU A 57 -1.37 -7.61 14.57
C GLU A 57 -1.80 -9.00 14.09
N PRO A 58 -0.87 -9.97 14.01
CA PRO A 58 -1.10 -11.26 13.35
C PRO A 58 -2.09 -12.18 14.08
N GLU A 59 -2.77 -11.71 15.12
CA GLU A 59 -3.65 -12.54 15.94
C GLU A 59 -5.14 -12.31 15.67
N GLN A 60 -5.51 -11.27 14.91
CA GLN A 60 -6.93 -10.96 14.66
C GLN A 60 -7.32 -11.21 13.20
N ASP A 61 -8.54 -11.72 13.03
CA ASP A 61 -9.20 -11.76 11.72
C ASP A 61 -9.47 -10.34 11.25
N VAL A 62 -9.05 -10.02 10.04
CA VAL A 62 -9.24 -8.68 9.48
C VAL A 62 -9.43 -8.75 7.97
N LEU A 63 -10.36 -7.93 7.50
CA LEU A 63 -10.47 -7.51 6.11
C LEU A 63 -10.48 -5.98 6.12
N ARG A 64 -9.44 -5.37 5.56
CA ARG A 64 -9.35 -3.92 5.36
C ARG A 64 -9.54 -3.61 3.90
N LEU A 65 -10.30 -2.55 3.67
CA LEU A 65 -10.58 -2.03 2.35
C LEU A 65 -10.26 -0.55 2.33
N GLN A 66 -9.36 -0.16 1.44
CA GLN A 66 -9.04 1.23 1.17
C GLN A 66 -9.28 1.49 -0.31
N ALA A 67 -10.16 2.43 -0.63
CA ALA A 67 -10.44 2.80 -2.02
C ALA A 67 -9.89 4.18 -2.32
N ASP A 68 -9.30 4.30 -3.50
CA ASP A 68 -8.99 5.54 -4.19
C ASP A 68 -9.82 5.61 -5.48
N LYS A 69 -9.72 6.71 -6.24
CA LYS A 69 -10.51 6.96 -7.45
C LYS A 69 -10.41 5.85 -8.48
N GLU A 70 -9.25 5.23 -8.63
CA GLU A 70 -9.00 4.20 -9.67
C GLU A 70 -8.70 2.81 -9.13
N TYR A 71 -8.38 2.71 -7.84
CA TYR A 71 -7.86 1.49 -7.25
C TYR A 71 -8.49 1.17 -5.92
N VAL A 72 -8.58 -0.12 -5.63
CA VAL A 72 -8.92 -0.63 -4.32
C VAL A 72 -7.79 -1.50 -3.81
N HIS A 73 -7.39 -1.20 -2.58
CA HIS A 73 -6.39 -1.91 -1.81
C HIS A 73 -7.12 -2.77 -0.80
N LEU A 74 -6.91 -4.08 -0.91
CA LEU A 74 -7.46 -5.08 0.00
C LEU A 74 -6.32 -5.65 0.81
N TYR A 75 -6.55 -5.77 2.11
CA TYR A 75 -5.69 -6.51 3.01
C TYR A 75 -6.55 -7.48 3.80
N TRP A 76 -6.14 -8.73 3.90
CA TRP A 76 -6.85 -9.73 4.70
C TRP A 76 -5.92 -10.62 5.49
N HIS A 77 -6.42 -11.08 6.62
CA HIS A 77 -5.81 -12.09 7.45
C HIS A 77 -6.92 -12.87 8.16
N ILE A 78 -6.89 -14.19 8.06
CA ILE A 78 -7.72 -15.12 8.83
C ILE A 78 -6.77 -15.89 9.76
N SER A 79 -7.05 -15.86 11.05
CA SER A 79 -6.36 -16.65 12.06
C SER A 79 -6.56 -18.15 11.81
N SER A 80 -5.58 -18.97 12.21
CA SER A 80 -5.68 -20.42 12.08
C SER A 80 -6.89 -20.98 12.83
N ASP A 81 -7.19 -20.45 14.01
CA ASP A 81 -8.32 -20.90 14.83
C ASP A 81 -9.67 -20.65 14.12
N THR A 82 -9.85 -19.46 13.54
CA THR A 82 -11.06 -19.15 12.75
C THR A 82 -11.12 -20.00 11.49
N TRP A 83 -9.98 -20.23 10.83
CA TRP A 83 -9.92 -21.07 9.64
C TRP A 83 -10.33 -22.52 9.95
N ASP A 84 -9.68 -23.15 10.93
CA ASP A 84 -9.89 -24.56 11.28
C ASP A 84 -11.31 -24.78 11.81
N SER A 85 -11.81 -23.91 12.70
CA SER A 85 -13.19 -23.99 13.20
C SER A 85 -14.24 -23.81 12.10
N THR A 86 -13.97 -22.95 11.12
CA THR A 86 -14.83 -22.78 9.95
C THR A 86 -14.83 -24.06 9.10
N MET A 87 -13.67 -24.66 8.85
CA MET A 87 -13.59 -25.89 8.06
C MET A 87 -14.30 -27.07 8.71
N ASP A 88 -14.13 -27.22 10.01
CA ASP A 88 -14.82 -28.24 10.77
C ASP A 88 -16.33 -28.02 10.74
N LYS A 89 -16.80 -26.78 10.91
CA LYS A 89 -18.23 -26.43 10.90
C LYS A 89 -18.91 -26.75 9.58
N PHE A 90 -18.23 -26.50 8.46
CA PHE A 90 -18.79 -26.74 7.12
C PHE A 90 -18.40 -28.11 6.55
N GLY A 91 -17.69 -28.95 7.31
CA GLY A 91 -17.21 -30.26 6.84
C GLY A 91 -16.31 -30.16 5.60
N LEU A 92 -15.64 -29.02 5.43
CA LEU A 92 -14.86 -28.72 4.24
C LEU A 92 -13.43 -29.23 4.42
N LYS A 93 -12.95 -30.03 3.48
CA LYS A 93 -11.52 -30.17 3.23
C LYS A 93 -11.04 -28.94 2.46
N ALA A 94 -11.10 -27.75 3.04
CA ALA A 94 -10.86 -26.55 2.25
C ALA A 94 -9.43 -26.50 1.76
N GLN A 95 -9.33 -26.49 0.44
CA GLN A 95 -8.16 -26.01 -0.24
C GLN A 95 -8.12 -24.50 -0.02
N ARG A 96 -7.00 -23.97 0.50
CA ARG A 96 -6.81 -22.53 0.73
C ARG A 96 -7.02 -21.68 -0.53
N ASN A 97 -7.06 -22.31 -1.71
CA ASN A 97 -7.35 -21.68 -2.99
C ASN A 97 -8.83 -21.30 -3.20
N ASN A 98 -9.74 -21.67 -2.29
CA ASN A 98 -11.18 -21.39 -2.41
C ASN A 98 -11.61 -20.11 -1.70
N VAL A 99 -10.67 -19.35 -1.14
CA VAL A 99 -10.96 -18.08 -0.46
C VAL A 99 -11.26 -17.01 -1.51
N ILE A 100 -12.36 -16.29 -1.32
CA ILE A 100 -12.80 -15.23 -2.23
C ILE A 100 -13.12 -13.98 -1.40
N ILE A 101 -12.69 -12.84 -1.90
CA ILE A 101 -13.15 -11.53 -1.44
C ILE A 101 -14.22 -11.06 -2.40
N ARG A 102 -15.43 -10.87 -1.88
CA ARG A 102 -16.56 -10.35 -2.63
C ARG A 102 -16.72 -8.86 -2.34
N LEU A 103 -16.58 -8.02 -3.37
CA LEU A 103 -16.84 -6.60 -3.28
C LEU A 103 -18.28 -6.30 -3.64
N TYR A 104 -18.85 -5.34 -2.94
CA TYR A 104 -20.17 -4.80 -3.19
C TYR A 104 -20.06 -3.31 -3.49
N ASP A 105 -20.74 -2.86 -4.54
CA ASP A 105 -20.93 -1.43 -4.80
C ASP A 105 -22.22 -0.91 -4.13
N SER A 106 -22.46 0.41 -4.26
CA SER A 106 -23.66 1.07 -3.74
C SER A 106 -24.96 0.66 -4.44
N ASN A 107 -24.86 0.01 -5.61
CA ASN A 107 -25.98 -0.48 -6.42
C ASN A 107 -26.19 -2.00 -6.27
N LEU A 108 -25.53 -2.64 -5.30
CA LEU A 108 -25.55 -4.10 -5.08
C LEU A 108 -24.94 -4.94 -6.21
N SER A 109 -24.16 -4.33 -7.11
CA SER A 109 -23.30 -5.05 -8.03
C SER A 109 -22.19 -5.77 -7.27
N ILE A 110 -21.80 -6.94 -7.78
CA ILE A 110 -20.87 -7.84 -7.10
C ILE A 110 -19.63 -8.05 -7.97
N MET A 111 -18.46 -8.02 -7.34
CA MET A 111 -17.18 -8.42 -7.95
C MET A 111 -16.46 -9.43 -7.06
N ASP A 112 -16.20 -10.62 -7.58
CA ASP A 112 -15.48 -11.69 -6.86
C ASP A 112 -13.99 -11.66 -7.19
N ILE A 113 -13.16 -11.67 -6.15
CA ILE A 113 -11.71 -11.64 -6.25
C ILE A 113 -11.14 -12.87 -5.58
N PRO A 114 -10.39 -13.71 -6.30
CA PRO A 114 -9.77 -14.88 -5.70
C PRO A 114 -8.62 -14.47 -4.76
N ALA A 115 -8.74 -14.85 -3.49
CA ALA A 115 -7.65 -14.77 -2.53
C ALA A 115 -6.88 -16.10 -2.57
N LYS A 116 -5.58 -16.03 -2.88
CA LYS A 116 -4.74 -17.23 -3.04
C LYS A 116 -4.44 -17.94 -1.71
N ASP A 117 -4.56 -17.24 -0.59
CA ASP A 117 -4.23 -17.73 0.74
C ASP A 117 -5.11 -17.04 1.80
N ILE A 118 -5.08 -17.57 3.02
CA ILE A 118 -5.82 -17.05 4.19
C ILE A 118 -5.31 -15.69 4.68
N LYS A 119 -4.16 -15.24 4.18
CA LYS A 119 -3.58 -13.92 4.44
C LYS A 119 -2.97 -13.34 3.17
N GLY A 120 -3.06 -12.03 3.02
CA GLY A 120 -2.47 -11.35 1.88
C GLY A 120 -2.95 -9.93 1.68
N GLY A 121 -2.47 -9.33 0.60
CA GLY A 121 -2.94 -8.05 0.13
C GLY A 121 -2.96 -8.00 -1.39
N GLN A 122 -3.89 -7.24 -1.94
CA GLN A 122 -4.04 -7.09 -3.39
C GLN A 122 -4.51 -5.68 -3.75
N LYS A 123 -3.91 -5.12 -4.80
CA LYS A 123 -4.36 -3.88 -5.44
C LYS A 123 -5.11 -4.24 -6.71
N ILE A 124 -6.29 -3.65 -6.89
CA ILE A 124 -7.21 -3.95 -8.00
C ILE A 124 -7.65 -2.64 -8.60
N LYS A 125 -7.67 -2.57 -9.93
CA LYS A 125 -8.21 -1.42 -10.64
C LYS A 125 -9.73 -1.54 -10.67
N THR A 126 -10.42 -0.56 -10.10
CA THR A 126 -11.88 -0.57 -9.96
C THR A 126 -12.61 -0.06 -11.19
N GLU A 127 -11.92 0.68 -12.07
CA GLU A 127 -12.51 1.36 -13.22
C GLU A 127 -13.75 2.19 -12.83
N ASN A 128 -14.95 1.67 -13.00
CA ASN A 128 -16.22 2.34 -12.65
C ASN A 128 -16.92 1.72 -11.42
N PHE A 129 -16.34 0.69 -10.81
CA PHE A 129 -16.93 0.00 -9.66
C PHE A 129 -16.64 0.75 -8.37
N GLN A 130 -17.65 1.43 -7.82
CA GLN A 130 -17.53 2.16 -6.56
C GLN A 130 -17.75 1.23 -5.38
N VAL A 131 -16.67 0.65 -4.86
CA VAL A 131 -16.76 -0.28 -3.73
C VAL A 131 -17.29 0.43 -2.49
N SER A 132 -18.34 -0.15 -1.89
CA SER A 132 -18.91 0.27 -0.62
C SER A 132 -18.41 -0.58 0.54
N TYR A 133 -18.35 -1.90 0.36
CA TYR A 133 -17.81 -2.83 1.35
C TYR A 133 -17.34 -4.12 0.70
N ALA A 134 -16.58 -4.91 1.45
CA ALA A 134 -16.13 -6.22 1.03
C ALA A 134 -16.47 -7.30 2.07
N VAL A 135 -16.59 -8.53 1.59
CA VAL A 135 -16.86 -9.71 2.40
C VAL A 135 -15.84 -10.78 2.05
N LEU A 136 -15.10 -11.26 3.04
CA LEU A 136 -14.23 -12.42 2.87
C LEU A 136 -15.07 -13.67 3.08
N GLY A 137 -14.94 -14.64 2.18
CA GLY A 137 -15.70 -15.87 2.24
C GLY A 137 -14.97 -17.03 1.57
N ILE A 138 -15.61 -18.19 1.61
CA ILE A 138 -15.15 -19.38 0.92
C ILE A 138 -16.20 -19.78 -0.10
N LYS A 139 -15.76 -20.18 -1.28
CA LYS A 139 -16.65 -20.75 -2.30
C LYS A 139 -16.66 -22.27 -2.20
N VAL A 140 -17.84 -22.85 -2.05
CA VAL A 140 -18.07 -24.30 -1.93
C VAL A 140 -19.14 -24.70 -2.92
N ASN A 141 -18.79 -25.52 -3.92
CA ASN A 141 -19.77 -26.07 -4.88
C ASN A 141 -20.75 -25.01 -5.43
N GLU A 142 -20.21 -23.84 -5.77
CA GLU A 142 -20.92 -22.63 -6.26
C GLU A 142 -21.53 -21.71 -5.20
N ASP A 143 -21.76 -22.19 -3.98
CA ASP A 143 -22.24 -21.37 -2.88
C ASP A 143 -21.12 -20.52 -2.27
N PHE A 144 -21.45 -19.28 -1.93
CA PHE A 144 -20.56 -18.38 -1.20
C PHE A 144 -20.92 -18.37 0.28
N VAL A 145 -19.98 -18.80 1.10
CA VAL A 145 -20.12 -18.80 2.56
C VAL A 145 -19.38 -17.57 3.11
N PRO A 146 -20.08 -16.53 3.59
CA PRO A 146 -19.44 -15.35 4.15
C PRO A 146 -18.80 -15.68 5.50
N LEU A 147 -17.57 -15.21 5.72
CA LEU A 147 -16.86 -15.34 7.00
C LEU A 147 -16.93 -14.04 7.79
N PHE A 148 -16.45 -12.94 7.22
CA PHE A 148 -16.49 -11.64 7.88
C PHE A 148 -16.46 -10.48 6.89
N LEU A 149 -16.96 -9.34 7.39
CA LEU A 149 -17.11 -8.10 6.64
C LEU A 149 -15.87 -7.22 6.80
N SER A 150 -15.58 -6.40 5.79
CA SER A 150 -14.54 -5.39 5.87
C SER A 150 -14.86 -4.35 6.93
N ARG A 151 -13.86 -3.92 7.70
CA ARG A 151 -13.97 -2.65 8.43
C ARG A 151 -13.98 -1.53 7.38
N SER A 152 -14.92 -0.59 7.54
CA SER A 152 -15.33 0.41 6.53
C SER A 152 -14.18 1.25 5.99
N LEU A 153 -14.39 1.85 4.80
CA LEU A 153 -13.50 2.83 4.18
C LEU A 153 -13.18 3.98 5.15
N GLU A 154 -11.91 4.15 5.49
CA GLU A 154 -11.36 5.42 5.98
C GLU A 154 -10.74 6.20 4.82
#